data_AF-A0A084Y4T3-F1
#
_entry.id   AF-A0A084Y4T3-F1
#
_cell.length_a   1.000
_cell.length_b   1.000
_cell.length_c   1.000
_cell.angle_alpha   90.00
_cell.angle_beta   90.00
_cell.angle_gamma   90.00
#
_symmetry.space_group_name_H-M   'P 1'
#
loop_
_entity.id
_entity.type
_entity.pdbx_description
1 polymer ?
#
loop_
_entity_poly.entity_id
_entity_poly.type
_entity_poly.pdbx_seq_one_letter_code
_entity_poly.pdbx_strand_id
1 'polypeptide(L)'
;MLRSAPLPTPLATGCADRPARRKVDAIIAPGHEACADRKHFLNPDFQKEPDMADTLKNRVGRVIAGGVHALIDRIEDQAPEAIMQQSIREADAVIDDVRHELGLVSANRHLAQQQHANLNAQHEKLGGQIEQAMVLQREELARAAVARQLDIEAQIPILEMTLAELARQESEFKGYVTALLAKKREMEEALSEFRKSRAAAATLAGSGSSSKPTDHRMDAVTSAFDRVYERQTGLAGTARTGSLEQAARLRELDDLVRENKIAERMALLKAGKA
;
A
#
# COMPACT_ATOMS: atom_id res chain seq x y z
N MET A 1 -21.51 -62.51 -24.47
CA MET A 1 -22.86 -62.49 -25.09
C MET A 1 -23.39 -61.06 -25.08
N LEU A 2 -23.87 -60.58 -26.23
CA LEU A 2 -24.90 -59.53 -26.43
C LEU A 2 -24.96 -58.30 -25.50
N ARG A 3 -24.44 -57.15 -25.97
CA ARG A 3 -25.14 -55.87 -26.25
C ARG A 3 -24.09 -54.75 -26.40
N SER A 4 -23.85 -54.05 -27.51
CA SER A 4 -24.71 -53.41 -28.53
C SER A 4 -25.45 -52.16 -28.03
N ALA A 5 -24.82 -50.98 -28.16
CA ALA A 5 -25.49 -49.68 -28.13
C ALA A 5 -24.65 -48.59 -28.84
N PRO A 6 -25.15 -48.05 -29.98
CA PRO A 6 -24.77 -46.73 -30.49
C PRO A 6 -25.95 -45.73 -30.50
N LEU A 7 -25.58 -44.45 -30.68
CA LEU A 7 -26.38 -43.21 -30.78
C LEU A 7 -27.33 -43.17 -32.01
N PRO A 8 -28.00 -42.04 -32.37
CA PRO A 8 -28.53 -40.86 -31.63
C PRO A 8 -30.02 -40.52 -31.98
N THR A 9 -30.62 -39.47 -31.40
CA THR A 9 -31.35 -38.39 -32.15
C THR A 9 -31.94 -37.30 -31.23
N PRO A 10 -31.90 -36.01 -31.61
CA PRO A 10 -32.67 -34.93 -30.97
C PRO A 10 -33.98 -34.64 -31.73
N LEU A 11 -35.02 -34.18 -31.03
CA LEU A 11 -36.25 -33.64 -31.64
C LEU A 11 -36.24 -32.12 -31.64
N ALA A 12 -36.69 -31.52 -32.75
CA ALA A 12 -36.86 -30.08 -32.93
C ALA A 12 -38.33 -29.74 -33.14
N THR A 13 -38.82 -28.67 -32.50
CA THR A 13 -39.96 -27.80 -32.90
C THR A 13 -40.14 -26.72 -31.83
N GLY A 14 -40.56 -25.49 -32.13
CA GLY A 14 -40.87 -24.90 -33.43
C GLY A 14 -40.95 -23.36 -33.36
N CYS A 15 -41.11 -22.72 -34.52
CA CYS A 15 -41.22 -21.27 -34.67
C CYS A 15 -42.61 -20.73 -34.31
N ALA A 16 -42.69 -19.47 -33.85
CA ALA A 16 -43.89 -18.64 -33.95
C ALA A 16 -43.53 -17.14 -33.98
N ASP A 17 -44.35 -16.38 -34.70
CA ASP A 17 -44.06 -15.14 -35.40
C ASP A 17 -43.85 -13.82 -34.62
N ARG A 18 -43.15 -12.90 -35.31
CA ARG A 18 -43.23 -11.43 -35.18
C ARG A 18 -44.52 -10.91 -35.83
N PRO A 19 -45.11 -9.80 -35.37
CA PRO A 19 -44.56 -8.46 -35.64
C PRO A 19 -44.55 -7.56 -34.37
N ALA A 20 -44.41 -6.23 -34.33
CA ALA A 20 -44.48 -5.20 -35.39
C ALA A 20 -43.51 -4.01 -35.17
N ARG A 21 -44.03 -2.76 -35.17
CA ARG A 21 -43.32 -1.47 -35.25
C ARG A 21 -44.17 -0.32 -34.68
N ARG A 22 -43.53 0.66 -34.03
CA ARG A 22 -43.71 2.14 -34.11
C ARG A 22 -42.56 2.75 -33.30
N LYS A 23 -41.49 3.30 -33.89
CA LYS A 23 -41.35 4.66 -34.46
C LYS A 23 -41.82 5.79 -33.53
N VAL A 24 -40.84 6.46 -32.91
CA VAL A 24 -40.84 7.91 -32.66
C VAL A 24 -39.45 8.41 -33.08
N ASP A 25 -39.41 9.49 -33.86
CA ASP A 25 -38.18 10.00 -34.47
C ASP A 25 -37.56 11.14 -33.63
N ALA A 26 -36.24 11.31 -33.77
CA ALA A 26 -35.38 12.48 -33.51
C ALA A 26 -35.82 13.64 -32.56
N ILE A 27 -34.94 13.94 -31.58
CA ILE A 27 -34.64 15.33 -31.18
C ILE A 27 -33.12 15.53 -31.19
N ILE A 28 -32.66 16.53 -31.95
CA ILE A 28 -31.28 17.05 -31.93
C ILE A 28 -31.34 18.45 -31.31
N ALA A 29 -30.63 18.67 -30.21
CA ALA A 29 -30.21 20.01 -29.76
C ALA A 29 -29.07 19.90 -28.72
N PRO A 30 -28.12 20.86 -28.66
CA PRO A 30 -26.94 20.81 -27.78
C PRO A 30 -27.04 21.68 -26.52
N GLY A 31 -26.22 21.37 -25.51
CA GLY A 31 -25.94 22.20 -24.33
C GLY A 31 -25.06 21.41 -23.35
N HIS A 32 -23.76 21.68 -23.27
CA HIS A 32 -23.09 22.64 -22.37
C HIS A 32 -23.10 22.24 -20.87
N GLU A 33 -21.90 22.31 -20.28
CA GLU A 33 -21.60 22.47 -18.85
C GLU A 33 -21.99 21.36 -17.84
N ALA A 34 -21.05 20.45 -17.59
CA ALA A 34 -20.80 19.89 -16.25
C ALA A 34 -19.34 19.35 -16.11
N CYS A 35 -18.34 20.13 -16.53
CA CYS A 35 -16.94 19.90 -16.16
C CYS A 35 -16.52 20.91 -15.08
N ALA A 36 -16.73 20.55 -13.82
CA ALA A 36 -16.25 21.31 -12.67
C ALA A 36 -15.71 20.38 -11.58
N ASP A 37 -14.43 20.60 -11.26
CA ASP A 37 -13.72 20.19 -10.04
C ASP A 37 -13.92 18.78 -9.46
N ARG A 38 -13.10 17.85 -9.97
CA ARG A 38 -12.46 16.83 -9.12
C ARG A 38 -10.95 17.03 -9.01
N LYS A 39 -10.54 18.28 -8.73
CA LYS A 39 -9.15 18.65 -8.43
C LYS A 39 -8.74 18.29 -6.99
N HIS A 40 -8.66 17.00 -6.69
CA HIS A 40 -7.98 16.51 -5.48
C HIS A 40 -7.30 15.18 -5.75
N PHE A 41 -6.18 15.24 -6.47
CA PHE A 41 -5.10 14.25 -6.39
C PHE A 41 -3.78 15.00 -6.53
N LEU A 42 -2.78 14.62 -5.73
CA LEU A 42 -1.44 15.23 -5.62
C LEU A 42 -1.40 16.63 -4.96
N ASN A 43 -1.67 16.67 -3.65
CA ASN A 43 -1.07 17.70 -2.79
C ASN A 43 0.46 17.43 -2.71
N PRO A 44 1.33 18.41 -2.97
CA PRO A 44 2.79 18.20 -2.92
C PRO A 44 3.39 18.36 -1.52
N ASP A 45 2.61 18.83 -0.53
CA ASP A 45 3.05 19.00 0.85
C ASP A 45 2.89 17.69 1.65
N PHE A 46 3.67 16.67 1.28
CA PHE A 46 3.99 15.57 2.19
C PHE A 46 5.01 16.11 3.22
N GLN A 47 4.50 16.93 4.15
CA GLN A 47 5.28 17.39 5.28
C GLN A 47 5.76 16.15 6.05
N LYS A 48 7.02 16.22 6.49
CA LYS A 48 7.79 15.10 7.02
C LYS A 48 7.30 14.71 8.42
N GLU A 49 6.10 14.14 8.51
CA GLU A 49 5.73 13.32 9.66
C GLU A 49 6.81 12.24 9.84
N PRO A 50 7.22 11.94 11.09
CA PRO A 50 8.17 10.86 11.33
C PRO A 50 7.55 9.57 10.81
N ASP A 51 8.20 8.93 9.83
CA ASP A 51 7.65 7.78 9.11
C ASP A 51 7.03 6.79 10.10
N MET A 52 5.70 6.60 10.02
CA MET A 52 4.98 5.71 10.93
C MET A 52 5.57 4.31 10.88
N ALA A 53 6.05 3.87 9.71
CA ALA A 53 6.75 2.60 9.55
C ALA A 53 8.07 2.57 10.35
N ASP A 54 8.82 3.66 10.44
CA ASP A 54 10.05 3.72 11.26
C ASP A 54 9.74 3.78 12.76
N THR A 55 8.71 4.50 13.19
CA THR A 55 8.27 4.45 14.59
C THR A 55 7.80 3.04 14.98
N LEU A 56 7.10 2.34 14.08
CA LEU A 56 6.66 0.98 14.28
C LEU A 56 7.83 -0.01 14.27
N LYS A 57 8.74 0.05 13.29
CA LYS A 57 9.98 -0.77 13.26
C LYS A 57 10.78 -0.63 14.55
N ASN A 58 10.93 0.58 15.08
CA ASN A 58 11.62 0.82 16.35
C ASN A 58 10.89 0.18 17.55
N ARG A 59 9.56 0.16 17.55
CA ARG A 59 8.74 -0.53 18.59
C ARG A 59 8.81 -2.05 18.45
N VAL A 60 8.71 -2.58 17.24
CA VAL A 60 8.88 -4.02 16.93
C VAL A 60 10.28 -4.48 17.36
N GLY A 61 11.32 -3.74 16.97
CA GLY A 61 12.71 -3.99 17.37
C GLY A 61 12.88 -3.97 18.90
N ARG A 62 12.24 -3.03 19.60
CA ARG A 62 12.25 -3.00 21.07
C ARG A 62 11.60 -4.23 21.70
N VAL A 63 10.47 -4.72 21.19
CA VAL A 63 9.81 -5.92 21.74
C VAL A 63 10.62 -7.18 21.45
N ILE A 64 11.21 -7.31 20.25
CA ILE A 64 12.03 -8.46 19.88
C ILE A 64 13.34 -8.50 20.67
N ALA A 65 14.01 -7.35 20.84
CA ALA A 65 15.27 -7.24 21.58
C ALA A 65 15.10 -7.16 23.11
N GLY A 66 13.96 -6.67 23.60
CA GLY A 66 13.62 -6.47 25.01
C GLY A 66 13.28 -7.77 25.76
N GLY A 67 14.16 -8.77 25.64
CA GLY A 67 14.01 -10.06 26.30
C GLY A 67 14.38 -10.06 27.80
N VAL A 68 14.13 -11.20 28.43
CA VAL A 68 14.24 -11.46 29.88
C VAL A 68 15.54 -10.97 30.53
N HIS A 69 16.67 -10.91 29.81
CA HIS A 69 17.92 -10.34 30.34
C HIS A 69 17.80 -8.87 30.78
N ALA A 70 17.09 -8.03 30.02
CA ALA A 70 16.88 -6.62 30.39
C ALA A 70 15.88 -6.44 31.55
N LEU A 71 15.15 -7.51 31.91
CA LEU A 71 14.34 -7.56 33.12
C LEU A 71 15.19 -8.01 34.32
N ILE A 72 16.11 -8.96 34.15
CA ILE A 72 16.99 -9.45 35.23
C ILE A 72 17.77 -8.29 35.87
N ASP A 73 18.35 -7.39 35.07
CA ASP A 73 19.07 -6.19 35.57
C ASP A 73 18.17 -5.13 36.23
N ARG A 74 16.84 -5.30 36.19
CA ARG A 74 15.82 -4.42 36.81
C ARG A 74 14.98 -5.13 37.89
N ILE A 75 15.32 -6.37 38.23
CA ILE A 75 14.58 -7.22 39.19
C ILE A 75 15.05 -7.00 40.66
N GLU A 76 15.78 -5.92 40.94
CA GLU A 76 15.94 -5.43 42.33
C GLU A 76 14.62 -4.96 42.97
N ASP A 77 13.56 -4.74 42.18
CA ASP A 77 12.31 -4.11 42.62
C ASP A 77 11.15 -5.06 42.98
N GLN A 78 10.21 -4.56 43.79
CA GLN A 78 9.19 -5.35 44.51
C GLN A 78 8.03 -5.97 43.68
N ALA A 79 8.16 -6.20 42.36
CA ALA A 79 7.12 -6.91 41.59
C ALA A 79 7.61 -7.52 40.24
N PRO A 80 8.60 -8.43 40.21
CA PRO A 80 9.12 -9.04 38.97
C PRO A 80 8.03 -9.63 38.07
N GLU A 81 7.05 -10.33 38.65
CA GLU A 81 5.96 -10.96 37.88
C GLU A 81 5.07 -9.92 37.18
N ALA A 82 4.79 -8.78 37.84
CA ALA A 82 3.92 -7.75 37.27
C ALA A 82 4.57 -7.06 36.07
N ILE A 83 5.90 -6.87 36.10
CA ILE A 83 6.68 -6.31 34.99
C ILE A 83 6.66 -7.28 33.80
N MET A 84 6.89 -8.59 34.02
CA MET A 84 6.79 -9.60 32.95
C MET A 84 5.40 -9.64 32.31
N GLN A 85 4.33 -9.61 33.12
CA GLN A 85 2.96 -9.52 32.60
C GLN A 85 2.71 -8.23 31.80
N GLN A 86 3.29 -7.11 32.23
CA GLN A 86 3.20 -5.84 31.52
C GLN A 86 3.93 -5.90 30.17
N SER A 87 5.12 -6.50 30.11
CA SER A 87 5.85 -6.71 28.85
C SER A 87 5.07 -7.54 27.83
N ILE A 88 4.32 -8.55 28.28
CA ILE A 88 3.43 -9.34 27.40
C ILE A 88 2.28 -8.48 26.87
N ARG A 89 1.65 -7.64 27.71
CA ARG A 89 0.60 -6.70 27.27
C ARG A 89 1.11 -5.66 26.28
N GLU A 90 2.33 -5.17 26.46
CA GLU A 90 2.97 -4.24 25.51
C GLU A 90 3.31 -4.92 24.19
N ALA A 91 3.70 -6.20 24.21
CA ALA A 91 3.88 -6.99 23.01
C ALA A 91 2.57 -7.21 22.25
N ASP A 92 1.46 -7.49 22.94
CA ASP A 92 0.12 -7.58 22.33
C ASP A 92 -0.29 -6.25 21.66
N ALA A 93 -0.11 -5.11 22.34
CA ALA A 93 -0.39 -3.80 21.75
C ALA A 93 0.44 -3.53 20.48
N VAL A 94 1.73 -3.91 20.46
CA VAL A 94 2.57 -3.79 19.26
C VAL A 94 2.14 -4.78 18.16
N ILE A 95 1.70 -5.99 18.51
CA ILE A 95 1.16 -6.97 17.55
C ILE A 95 -0.09 -6.41 16.85
N ASP A 96 -1.01 -5.81 17.61
CA ASP A 96 -2.25 -5.27 17.05
C ASP A 96 -2.00 -4.01 16.19
N ASP A 97 -1.04 -3.16 16.55
CA ASP A 97 -0.61 -2.05 15.69
C ASP A 97 0.03 -2.53 14.38
N VAL A 98 0.90 -3.55 14.42
CA VAL A 98 1.46 -4.15 13.18
C VAL A 98 0.37 -4.79 12.32
N ARG A 99 -0.65 -5.40 12.93
CA ARG A 99 -1.82 -5.94 12.22
C ARG A 99 -2.67 -4.84 11.59
N HIS A 100 -2.80 -3.69 12.25
CA HIS A 100 -3.50 -2.53 11.70
C HIS A 100 -2.81 -2.02 10.44
N GLU A 101 -1.50 -1.75 10.50
CA GLU A 101 -0.72 -1.31 9.33
C GLU A 101 -0.70 -2.35 8.21
N LEU A 102 -0.60 -3.65 8.53
CA LEU A 102 -0.75 -4.73 7.56
C LEU A 102 -2.11 -4.69 6.84
N GLY A 103 -3.18 -4.35 7.56
CA GLY A 103 -4.51 -4.15 7.00
C GLY A 103 -4.57 -2.96 6.04
N LEU A 104 -3.96 -1.83 6.42
CA LEU A 104 -3.89 -0.63 5.57
C LEU A 104 -3.08 -0.88 4.29
N VAL A 105 -1.88 -1.47 4.40
CA VAL A 105 -1.04 -1.81 3.23
C VAL A 105 -1.73 -2.82 2.32
N SER A 106 -2.39 -3.83 2.87
CA SER A 106 -3.16 -4.82 2.10
C SER A 106 -4.31 -4.15 1.33
N ALA A 107 -5.09 -3.29 1.98
CA ALA A 107 -6.17 -2.54 1.34
C ALA A 107 -5.64 -1.62 0.22
N ASN A 108 -4.55 -0.89 0.47
CA ASN A 108 -3.90 -0.03 -0.52
C ASN A 108 -3.37 -0.84 -1.72
N ARG A 109 -2.76 -2.01 -1.49
CA ARG A 109 -2.34 -2.91 -2.58
C ARG A 109 -3.54 -3.38 -3.41
N HIS A 110 -4.65 -3.75 -2.77
CA HIS A 110 -5.86 -4.16 -3.49
C HIS A 110 -6.47 -3.02 -4.34
N LEU A 111 -6.49 -1.78 -3.84
CA LEU A 111 -6.92 -0.61 -4.61
C LEU A 111 -5.99 -0.34 -5.81
N ALA A 112 -4.68 -0.37 -5.60
CA ALA A 112 -3.70 -0.22 -6.68
C ALA A 112 -3.80 -1.34 -7.74
N GLN A 113 -4.09 -2.58 -7.32
CA GLN A 113 -4.33 -3.70 -8.25
C GLN A 113 -5.60 -3.49 -9.07
N GLN A 114 -6.68 -3.01 -8.45
CA GLN A 114 -7.93 -2.70 -9.15
C GLN A 114 -7.73 -1.55 -10.15
N GLN A 115 -6.96 -0.52 -9.78
CA GLN A 115 -6.59 0.57 -10.68
C GLN A 115 -5.76 0.06 -11.86
N HIS A 116 -4.80 -0.84 -11.62
CA HIS A 116 -3.96 -1.44 -12.66
C HIS A 116 -4.78 -2.26 -13.66
N ALA A 117 -5.67 -3.13 -13.16
CA ALA A 117 -6.59 -3.90 -13.99
C ALA A 117 -7.52 -2.99 -14.83
N ASN A 118 -8.02 -1.90 -14.24
CA ASN A 118 -8.87 -0.93 -14.92
C ASN A 118 -8.12 -0.16 -16.03
N LEU A 119 -6.87 0.24 -15.77
CA LEU A 119 -6.02 0.89 -16.79
C LEU A 119 -5.73 -0.06 -17.96
N ASN A 120 -5.41 -1.33 -17.69
CA ASN A 120 -5.20 -2.33 -18.75
C ASN A 120 -6.48 -2.60 -19.56
N ALA A 121 -7.65 -2.73 -18.91
CA ALA A 121 -8.92 -2.88 -19.62
C ALA A 121 -9.29 -1.63 -20.46
N GLN A 122 -8.94 -0.42 -20.00
CA GLN A 122 -9.08 0.81 -20.80
C GLN A 122 -8.13 0.81 -22.00
N HIS A 123 -6.88 0.38 -21.83
CA HIS A 123 -5.88 0.29 -22.90
C HIS A 123 -6.30 -0.68 -24.01
N GLU A 124 -6.74 -1.89 -23.64
CA GLU A 124 -7.25 -2.90 -24.58
C GLU A 124 -8.47 -2.36 -25.37
N LYS A 125 -9.42 -1.76 -24.65
CA LYS A 125 -10.61 -1.13 -25.26
C LYS A 125 -10.25 0.01 -26.22
N LEU A 126 -9.25 0.82 -25.89
CA LEU A 126 -8.75 1.87 -26.78
C LEU A 126 -8.13 1.28 -28.05
N GLY A 127 -7.44 0.14 -27.97
CA GLY A 127 -6.94 -0.60 -29.14
C GLY A 127 -8.05 -0.88 -30.17
N GLY A 128 -9.13 -1.54 -29.75
CA GLY A 128 -10.29 -1.80 -30.63
C GLY A 128 -10.98 -0.53 -31.16
N GLN A 129 -11.01 0.54 -30.36
CA GLN A 129 -11.55 1.84 -30.78
C GLN A 129 -10.67 2.54 -31.83
N ILE A 130 -9.34 2.45 -31.70
CA ILE A 130 -8.35 2.95 -32.67
C ILE A 130 -8.53 2.19 -33.99
N GLU A 131 -8.61 0.86 -33.95
CA GLU A 131 -8.82 0.03 -35.14
C GLU A 131 -10.09 0.43 -35.89
N GLN A 132 -11.20 0.57 -35.17
CA GLN A 132 -12.50 0.97 -35.73
C GLN A 132 -12.48 2.40 -36.29
N ALA A 133 -11.90 3.37 -35.56
CA ALA A 133 -11.77 4.75 -36.02
C ALA A 133 -10.95 4.83 -37.32
N MET A 134 -9.87 4.05 -37.41
CA MET A 134 -9.05 3.94 -38.62
C MET A 134 -9.79 3.30 -39.79
N VAL A 135 -10.63 2.26 -39.58
CA VAL A 135 -11.49 1.69 -40.63
C VAL A 135 -12.51 2.72 -41.13
N LEU A 136 -13.06 3.52 -40.23
CA LEU A 136 -14.01 4.60 -40.56
C LEU A 136 -13.33 5.88 -41.09
N GLN A 137 -12.02 5.85 -41.35
CA GLN A 137 -11.19 6.99 -41.80
C GLN A 137 -11.30 8.24 -40.89
N ARG A 138 -11.63 8.06 -39.61
CA ARG A 138 -11.72 9.12 -38.60
C ARG A 138 -10.41 9.27 -37.85
N GLU A 139 -9.37 9.70 -38.58
CA GLU A 139 -8.00 9.74 -38.05
C GLU A 139 -7.83 10.60 -36.80
N GLU A 140 -8.57 11.70 -36.66
CA GLU A 140 -8.53 12.55 -35.45
C GLU A 140 -8.99 11.82 -34.18
N LEU A 141 -10.01 10.95 -34.30
CA LEU A 141 -10.47 10.12 -33.18
C LEU A 141 -9.46 9.02 -32.85
N ALA A 142 -8.82 8.43 -33.87
CA ALA A 142 -7.74 7.48 -33.67
C ALA A 142 -6.53 8.15 -32.99
N ARG A 143 -6.15 9.36 -33.41
CA ARG A 143 -5.07 10.15 -32.81
C ARG A 143 -5.35 10.46 -31.34
N ALA A 144 -6.57 10.89 -31.01
CA ALA A 144 -6.98 11.15 -29.62
C ALA A 144 -6.96 9.88 -28.76
N ALA A 145 -7.41 8.74 -29.30
CA ALA A 145 -7.36 7.46 -28.61
C ALA A 145 -5.92 6.94 -28.41
N VAL A 146 -5.04 7.10 -29.40
CA VAL A 146 -3.60 6.81 -29.30
C VAL A 146 -2.92 7.69 -28.25
N ALA A 147 -3.24 8.98 -28.18
CA ALA A 147 -2.73 9.89 -27.15
C ALA A 147 -3.10 9.40 -25.74
N ARG A 148 -4.36 8.99 -25.54
CA ARG A 148 -4.80 8.40 -24.26
C ARG A 148 -4.17 7.04 -23.99
N GLN A 149 -3.93 6.23 -25.01
CA GLN A 149 -3.27 4.93 -24.86
C GLN A 149 -1.82 5.09 -24.36
N LEU A 150 -1.07 6.04 -24.93
CA LEU A 150 0.29 6.40 -24.50
C LEU A 150 0.32 6.93 -23.05
N ASP A 151 -0.67 7.73 -22.64
CA ASP A 151 -0.77 8.19 -21.25
C ASP A 151 -0.93 7.03 -20.26
N ILE A 152 -1.71 6.01 -20.64
CA ILE A 152 -1.93 4.81 -19.82
C ILE A 152 -0.66 3.97 -19.75
N GLU A 153 0.03 3.77 -20.88
CA GLU A 153 1.32 3.07 -20.93
C GLU A 153 2.41 3.75 -20.08
N ALA A 154 2.40 5.08 -19.97
CA ALA A 154 3.30 5.80 -19.07
C ALA A 154 2.94 5.64 -17.58
N GLN A 155 1.66 5.40 -17.25
CA GLN A 155 1.18 5.22 -15.87
C GLN A 155 1.37 3.80 -15.35
N ILE A 156 1.23 2.77 -16.20
CA ILE A 156 1.37 1.36 -15.84
C ILE A 156 2.66 1.06 -15.05
N PRO A 157 3.89 1.37 -15.52
CA PRO A 157 5.12 1.00 -14.82
C PRO A 157 5.30 1.72 -13.48
N ILE A 158 4.74 2.93 -13.33
CA ILE A 158 4.72 3.65 -12.06
C ILE A 158 3.84 2.90 -11.06
N LEU A 159 2.65 2.45 -11.51
CA LEU A 159 1.72 1.70 -10.68
C LEU A 159 2.26 0.31 -10.33
N GLU A 160 2.92 -0.38 -11.26
CA GLU A 160 3.63 -1.64 -11.02
C GLU A 160 4.73 -1.49 -9.97
N MET A 161 5.52 -0.41 -10.01
CA MET A 161 6.50 -0.09 -8.97
C MET A 161 5.84 0.10 -7.59
N THR A 162 4.73 0.85 -7.52
CA THR A 162 4.00 1.01 -6.23
C THR A 162 3.41 -0.31 -5.74
N LEU A 163 2.98 -1.19 -6.64
CA LEU A 163 2.48 -2.53 -6.30
C LEU A 163 3.57 -3.45 -5.76
N ALA A 164 4.77 -3.40 -6.33
CA ALA A 164 5.93 -4.14 -5.85
C ALA A 164 6.34 -3.68 -4.44
N GLU A 165 6.34 -2.37 -4.19
CA GLU A 165 6.67 -1.80 -2.88
C GLU A 165 5.60 -2.14 -1.83
N LEU A 166 4.32 -2.01 -2.14
CA LEU A 166 3.23 -2.42 -1.24
C LEU A 166 3.27 -3.93 -0.95
N ALA A 167 3.63 -4.77 -1.92
CA ALA A 167 3.82 -6.20 -1.71
C ALA A 167 5.03 -6.53 -0.81
N ARG A 168 6.13 -5.76 -0.93
CA ARG A 168 7.29 -5.86 -0.02
C ARG A 168 6.89 -5.50 1.41
N GLN A 169 6.23 -4.37 1.60
CA GLN A 169 5.75 -3.92 2.92
C GLN A 169 4.78 -4.93 3.55
N GLU A 170 3.83 -5.49 2.78
CA GLU A 170 2.92 -6.53 3.28
C GLU A 170 3.66 -7.79 3.75
N SER A 171 4.74 -8.17 3.04
CA SER A 171 5.61 -9.29 3.43
C SER A 171 6.38 -8.99 4.72
N GLU A 172 6.94 -7.78 4.84
CA GLU A 172 7.68 -7.33 6.03
C GLU A 172 6.79 -7.31 7.27
N PHE A 173 5.58 -6.74 7.18
CA PHE A 173 4.64 -6.75 8.30
C PHE A 173 4.16 -8.16 8.67
N LYS A 174 3.94 -9.07 7.71
CA LYS A 174 3.69 -10.51 8.02
C LYS A 174 4.86 -11.15 8.75
N GLY A 175 6.09 -10.81 8.37
CA GLY A 175 7.31 -11.22 9.07
C GLY A 175 7.33 -10.73 10.51
N TYR A 176 7.04 -9.44 10.74
CA TYR A 176 6.97 -8.85 12.08
C TYR A 176 5.87 -9.48 12.95
N VAL A 177 4.66 -9.69 12.42
CA VAL A 177 3.59 -10.41 13.17
C VAL A 177 4.06 -11.80 13.58
N THR A 178 4.72 -12.53 12.68
CA THR A 178 5.23 -13.88 12.98
C THR A 178 6.31 -13.85 14.06
N ALA A 179 7.28 -12.93 13.97
CA ALA A 179 8.35 -12.78 14.94
C ALA A 179 7.84 -12.34 16.32
N LEU A 180 6.90 -11.39 16.37
CA LEU A 180 6.30 -10.92 17.62
C LEU A 180 5.45 -12.00 18.30
N LEU A 181 4.70 -12.80 17.53
CA LEU A 181 3.93 -13.93 18.08
C LEU A 181 4.85 -15.03 18.64
N ALA A 182 6.00 -15.28 18.02
CA ALA A 182 7.02 -16.16 18.59
C ALA A 182 7.59 -15.57 19.89
N LYS A 183 7.97 -14.28 19.87
CA LYS A 183 8.52 -13.58 21.03
C LYS A 183 7.55 -13.54 22.21
N LYS A 184 6.25 -13.36 21.95
CA LYS A 184 5.19 -13.42 22.98
C LYS A 184 5.17 -14.78 23.68
N ARG A 185 5.24 -15.88 22.93
CA ARG A 185 5.28 -17.25 23.51
C ARG A 185 6.50 -17.45 24.39
N GLU A 186 7.69 -17.01 23.95
CA GLU A 186 8.91 -17.05 24.78
C GLU A 186 8.72 -16.30 26.12
N MET A 187 8.05 -15.13 26.10
CA MET A 187 7.76 -14.36 27.31
C MET A 187 6.71 -15.03 28.21
N GLU A 188 5.68 -15.65 27.64
CA GLU A 188 4.67 -16.43 28.36
C GLU A 188 5.28 -17.69 29.01
N GLU A 189 6.16 -18.39 28.30
CA GLU A 189 6.92 -19.55 28.79
C GLU A 189 7.82 -19.14 29.96
N ALA A 190 8.63 -18.08 29.79
CA ALA A 190 9.49 -17.54 30.85
C ALA A 190 8.70 -17.09 32.09
N LEU A 191 7.52 -16.47 31.91
CA LEU A 191 6.61 -16.13 33.01
C LEU A 191 6.08 -17.39 33.72
N SER A 192 5.80 -18.46 32.97
CA SER A 192 5.39 -19.75 33.55
C SER A 192 6.51 -20.40 34.37
N GLU A 193 7.76 -20.30 33.91
CA GLU A 193 8.94 -20.82 34.60
C GLU A 193 9.26 -20.01 35.86
N PHE A 194 9.16 -18.68 35.78
CA PHE A 194 9.30 -17.79 36.93
C PHE A 194 8.27 -18.10 38.02
N ARG A 195 7.01 -18.38 37.65
CA ARG A 195 5.97 -18.82 38.59
C ARG A 195 6.29 -20.16 39.24
N LYS A 196 6.74 -21.15 38.45
CA LYS A 196 7.14 -22.48 38.94
C LYS A 196 8.32 -22.38 39.92
N SER A 197 9.33 -21.57 39.62
CA SER A 197 10.50 -21.39 40.49
C SER A 197 10.14 -20.67 41.80
N ARG A 198 9.28 -19.64 41.74
CA ARG A 198 8.71 -18.99 42.94
C ARG A 198 7.89 -19.94 43.81
N ALA A 199 7.08 -20.81 43.22
CA ALA A 199 6.33 -21.83 43.96
C ALA A 199 7.25 -22.85 44.65
N ALA A 200 8.27 -23.36 43.94
CA ALA A 200 9.26 -24.28 44.49
C ALA A 200 10.10 -23.64 45.61
N ALA A 201 10.47 -22.37 45.47
CA ALA A 201 11.15 -21.61 46.52
C ALA A 201 10.25 -21.44 47.77
N ALA A 202 8.96 -21.16 47.58
CA ALA A 202 8.01 -21.05 48.69
C ALA A 202 7.83 -22.38 49.46
N THR A 203 7.92 -23.54 48.79
CA THR A 203 7.87 -24.85 49.46
C THR A 203 9.16 -25.22 50.21
N LEU A 204 10.28 -24.53 49.95
CA LEU A 204 11.57 -24.72 50.64
C LEU A 204 11.82 -23.67 51.73
N ALA A 205 11.07 -22.56 51.73
CA ALA A 205 11.25 -21.42 52.65
C ALA A 205 10.64 -21.68 54.06
N GLY A 206 11.14 -22.72 54.73
CA GLY A 206 10.83 -23.08 56.11
C GLY A 206 11.95 -22.71 57.11
N SER A 207 12.67 -21.59 56.91
CA SER A 207 13.65 -21.06 57.88
C SER A 207 13.96 -19.57 57.62
N GLY A 208 14.30 -18.79 58.67
CA GLY A 208 14.63 -17.35 58.62
C GLY A 208 16.03 -17.03 58.06
N SER A 209 16.55 -15.80 58.06
CA SER A 209 16.23 -14.56 58.82
C SER A 209 16.74 -13.28 58.09
N SER A 210 16.65 -12.10 58.71
CA SER A 210 16.73 -10.74 58.13
C SER A 210 18.05 -9.94 58.32
N SER A 211 18.30 -8.93 57.47
CA SER A 211 18.78 -7.54 57.78
C SER A 211 18.94 -6.74 56.47
N LYS A 212 18.26 -5.61 56.20
CA LYS A 212 18.39 -4.17 56.62
C LYS A 212 18.89 -3.28 55.45
N PRO A 213 18.38 -2.05 55.26
CA PRO A 213 18.63 -1.23 54.06
C PRO A 213 19.64 -0.08 54.26
N THR A 214 20.20 0.44 53.15
CA THR A 214 20.89 1.74 53.05
C THR A 214 20.55 2.45 51.74
N ASP A 215 20.66 3.78 51.75
CA ASP A 215 20.06 4.74 50.84
C ASP A 215 21.13 5.41 49.95
N HIS A 216 20.87 5.65 48.65
CA HIS A 216 20.98 6.99 48.02
C HIS A 216 21.00 7.08 46.47
N ARG A 217 20.17 8.03 46.01
CA ARG A 217 20.34 8.98 44.89
C ARG A 217 20.12 8.55 43.43
N MET A 218 19.02 9.09 42.92
CA MET A 218 18.81 9.62 41.58
C MET A 218 20.03 10.37 41.02
N ASP A 219 20.21 10.30 39.69
CA ASP A 219 20.39 11.52 38.90
C ASP A 219 19.74 11.34 37.51
N ALA A 220 19.27 12.46 36.94
CA ALA A 220 18.49 12.49 35.70
C ALA A 220 19.06 13.50 34.71
N VAL A 221 18.49 13.50 33.49
CA VAL A 221 18.69 14.51 32.43
C VAL A 221 20.01 14.42 31.65
N THR A 222 19.90 14.18 30.33
CA THR A 222 20.33 15.16 29.31
C THR A 222 19.67 14.85 27.97
N SER A 223 18.71 15.69 27.56
CA SER A 223 18.19 15.76 26.19
C SER A 223 19.02 16.76 25.39
N ALA A 224 19.75 16.30 24.37
CA ALA A 224 20.69 17.16 23.64
C ALA A 224 20.91 16.80 22.15
N PHE A 225 19.94 16.14 21.47
CA PHE A 225 20.11 15.76 20.06
C PHE A 225 19.30 16.60 19.06
N ASP A 226 18.13 17.12 19.44
CA ASP A 226 17.23 17.81 18.49
C ASP A 226 17.70 19.22 18.06
N ARG A 227 18.59 19.86 18.82
CA ARG A 227 19.03 21.25 18.57
C ARG A 227 20.00 21.45 17.41
N VAL A 228 20.44 20.37 16.75
CA VAL A 228 21.39 20.44 15.62
C VAL A 228 20.66 20.41 14.26
N TYR A 229 19.45 19.83 14.20
CA TYR A 229 18.71 19.65 12.94
C TYR A 229 18.07 20.96 12.43
N GLU A 230 17.77 21.91 13.31
CA GLU A 230 17.02 23.14 13.00
C GLU A 230 17.86 24.25 12.31
N ARG A 231 19.18 24.07 12.18
CA ARG A 231 20.12 25.14 11.79
C ARG A 231 20.75 25.01 10.39
N GLN A 232 20.32 24.04 9.58
CA GLN A 232 20.93 23.73 8.27
C GLN A 232 20.03 23.89 7.03
N THR A 233 18.75 24.26 7.17
CA THR A 233 17.81 24.41 6.03
C THR A 233 17.94 25.74 5.27
N GLY A 234 19.11 26.38 5.32
CA GLY A 234 19.36 27.73 4.79
C GLY A 234 19.28 27.84 3.26
N LEU A 235 18.07 27.92 2.71
CA LEU A 235 17.79 28.19 1.29
C LEU A 235 16.91 29.43 1.12
N ALA A 236 17.43 30.41 0.36
CA ALA A 236 16.83 31.72 0.19
C ALA A 236 15.63 31.72 -0.79
N GLY A 237 14.61 32.53 -0.46
CA GLY A 237 13.35 32.61 -1.20
C GLY A 237 13.36 33.37 -2.53
N THR A 238 14.49 33.47 -3.23
CA THR A 238 14.64 34.28 -4.48
C THR A 238 14.71 33.46 -5.78
N ALA A 239 14.74 32.12 -5.71
CA ALA A 239 14.79 31.25 -6.90
C ALA A 239 13.40 30.96 -7.54
N ARG A 240 12.31 31.37 -6.89
CA ARG A 240 10.94 30.85 -7.16
C ARG A 240 10.28 31.41 -8.43
N THR A 241 10.77 32.52 -8.99
CA THR A 241 10.18 33.16 -10.18
C THR A 241 10.77 32.61 -11.48
N GLY A 242 12.10 32.46 -11.56
CA GLY A 242 12.76 31.88 -12.73
C GLY A 242 12.41 30.40 -12.94
N SER A 243 12.17 29.66 -11.86
CA SER A 243 11.76 28.25 -11.92
C SER A 243 10.40 28.04 -12.60
N LEU A 244 9.50 29.03 -12.57
CA LEU A 244 8.16 28.90 -13.16
C LEU A 244 8.18 29.01 -14.69
N GLU A 245 8.90 30.00 -15.24
CA GLU A 245 9.09 30.08 -16.69
C GLU A 245 9.88 28.87 -17.23
N GLN A 246 10.89 28.42 -16.48
CA GLN A 246 11.68 27.26 -16.88
C GLN A 246 10.85 25.98 -16.85
N ALA A 247 9.98 25.80 -15.85
CA ALA A 247 9.03 24.70 -15.81
C ALA A 247 7.99 24.77 -16.95
N ALA A 248 7.58 25.96 -17.39
CA ALA A 248 6.69 26.12 -18.54
C ALA A 248 7.35 25.68 -19.85
N ARG A 249 8.60 26.09 -20.10
CA ARG A 249 9.37 25.69 -21.30
C ARG A 249 9.70 24.19 -21.32
N LEU A 250 9.91 23.59 -20.15
CA LEU A 250 10.10 22.14 -20.04
C LEU A 250 8.80 21.37 -20.39
N ARG A 251 7.63 21.85 -19.93
CA ARG A 251 6.34 21.27 -20.32
C ARG A 251 6.08 21.36 -21.84
N GLU A 252 6.40 22.49 -22.46
CA GLU A 252 6.29 22.67 -23.91
C GLU A 252 7.17 21.66 -24.68
N LEU A 253 8.37 21.38 -24.18
CA LEU A 253 9.24 20.31 -24.73
C LEU A 253 8.65 18.91 -24.52
N ASP A 254 8.10 18.61 -23.34
CA ASP A 254 7.45 17.33 -23.06
C ASP A 254 6.21 17.11 -23.95
N ASP A 255 5.41 18.15 -24.18
CA ASP A 255 4.26 18.13 -25.08
C ASP A 255 4.69 17.88 -26.54
N LEU A 256 5.73 18.54 -27.03
CA LEU A 256 6.30 18.27 -28.37
C LEU A 256 6.82 16.83 -28.51
N VAL A 257 7.50 16.28 -27.49
CA VAL A 257 7.95 14.88 -27.48
C VAL A 257 6.76 13.91 -27.49
N ARG A 258 5.67 14.25 -26.79
CA ARG A 258 4.43 13.48 -26.77
C ARG A 258 3.72 13.51 -28.13
N GLU A 259 3.62 14.66 -28.77
CA GLU A 259 3.04 14.79 -30.12
C GLU A 259 3.80 13.97 -31.17
N ASN A 260 5.14 13.98 -31.12
CA ASN A 260 5.97 13.15 -32.01
C ASN A 260 5.69 11.64 -31.80
N LYS A 261 5.64 11.16 -30.56
CA LYS A 261 5.29 9.75 -30.26
C LYS A 261 3.89 9.35 -30.77
N ILE A 262 2.92 10.27 -30.67
CA ILE A 262 1.57 10.06 -31.23
C ILE A 262 1.66 9.96 -32.76
N ALA A 263 2.41 10.84 -33.42
CA ALA A 263 2.59 10.84 -34.87
C ALA A 263 3.29 9.56 -35.38
N GLU A 264 4.36 9.12 -34.73
CA GLU A 264 5.07 7.86 -35.01
C GLU A 264 4.12 6.66 -34.93
N ARG A 265 3.36 6.56 -33.84
CA ARG A 265 2.41 5.45 -33.63
C ARG A 265 1.26 5.48 -34.63
N MET A 266 0.76 6.65 -34.99
CA MET A 266 -0.22 6.81 -36.07
C MET A 266 0.34 6.42 -37.44
N ALA A 267 1.63 6.71 -37.72
CA ALA A 267 2.28 6.28 -38.95
C ALA A 267 2.42 4.75 -39.03
N LEU A 268 2.81 4.08 -37.94
CA LEU A 268 2.86 2.62 -37.84
C LEU A 268 1.47 1.98 -38.06
N LEU A 269 0.42 2.53 -37.45
CA LEU A 269 -0.96 2.06 -37.61
C LEU A 269 -1.51 2.24 -39.03
N LYS A 270 -1.00 3.22 -39.79
CA LYS A 270 -1.30 3.39 -41.22
C LYS A 270 -0.51 2.41 -42.08
N ALA A 271 0.79 2.27 -41.81
CA ALA A 271 1.67 1.36 -42.56
C ALA A 271 1.25 -0.11 -42.42
N GLY A 272 0.72 -0.53 -41.27
CA GLY A 272 0.16 -1.87 -41.05
C GLY A 272 -1.24 -2.10 -41.63
N LYS A 273 -1.84 -1.09 -42.28
CA LYS A 273 -3.16 -1.17 -42.96
C LYS A 273 -3.09 -0.92 -44.48
N ALA A 274 -1.89 -0.65 -45.01
CA ALA A 274 -1.62 -0.49 -46.44
C ALA A 274 -1.20 -1.82 -47.08
#